data_AF-A0A9P6JEC9-F1
#
_entry.id   AF-A0A9P6JEC9-F1
#
_cell.length_a   1.000
_cell.length_b   1.000
_cell.length_c   1.000
_cell.angle_alpha   90.00
_cell.angle_beta   90.00
_cell.angle_gamma   90.00
#
_symmetry.space_group_name_H-M   'P 1'
#
loop_
_entity.id
_entity.type
_entity.pdbx_description
1 polymer ?
#
loop_
_entity_poly.entity_id
_entity_poly.type
_entity_poly.pdbx_seq_one_letter_code
_entity_poly.pdbx_strand_id
1 'polypeptide(L)'
;MLIKSMINSLRNHPVIYFTKSDSLAHLHRAIRYIRQNENSHKGNIRLVHIYRRVEDIPKRLEANHRFLDELYPKIQIDLIFIQGTFDPDTIHAISQHLKVPKPAMFMSCPGEQFPYRIEEFGGARIIMD
;
A
#
# COMPACT_ATOMS: atom_id res chain seq x y z
N MET A 1 -10.40 27.19 17.45
CA MET A 1 -10.18 25.76 17.77
C MET A 1 -10.95 24.78 16.85
N LEU A 2 -12.14 25.12 16.35
CA LEU A 2 -12.93 24.26 15.44
C LEU A 2 -12.25 23.96 14.09
N ILE A 3 -11.62 24.96 13.45
CA ILE A 3 -10.94 24.78 12.15
C ILE A 3 -9.74 23.81 12.26
N LYS A 4 -8.98 23.85 13.37
CA LYS A 4 -7.86 22.91 13.62
C LYS A 4 -8.34 21.46 13.79
N SER A 5 -9.52 21.25 14.37
CA SER A 5 -10.11 19.91 14.56
C SER A 5 -10.60 19.31 13.23
N MET A 6 -11.29 20.11 12.39
CA MET A 6 -11.63 19.69 11.02
C MET A 6 -10.39 19.41 10.16
N ILE A 7 -9.33 20.24 10.27
CA ILE A 7 -8.06 20.01 9.56
C ILE A 7 -7.35 18.74 10.05
N ASN A 8 -7.48 18.38 11.32
CA ASN A 8 -6.91 17.13 11.85
C ASN A 8 -7.73 15.89 11.43
N SER A 9 -9.06 15.96 11.35
CA SER A 9 -9.86 14.86 10.78
C SER A 9 -9.66 14.70 9.27
N LEU A 10 -9.22 15.76 8.59
CA LEU A 10 -8.81 15.76 7.17
C LEU A 10 -7.36 15.26 6.94
N ARG A 11 -6.56 15.02 7.98
CA ARG A 11 -5.10 14.85 7.84
C ARG A 11 -4.58 13.42 7.74
N ASN A 12 -5.38 12.40 7.99
CA ASN A 12 -4.98 11.01 7.76
C ASN A 12 -5.38 10.56 6.36
N HIS A 13 -4.51 10.85 5.39
CA HIS A 13 -4.62 10.28 4.06
C HIS A 13 -3.97 8.89 4.10
N PRO A 14 -4.75 7.81 3.97
CA PRO A 14 -4.18 6.47 3.93
C PRO A 14 -3.32 6.31 2.67
N VAL A 15 -2.19 5.63 2.83
CA VAL A 15 -1.30 5.28 1.73
C VAL A 15 -1.45 3.79 1.45
N ILE A 16 -1.46 3.41 0.17
CA ILE A 16 -1.45 1.99 -0.22
C ILE A 16 -0.05 1.58 -0.67
N TYR A 17 0.41 0.45 -0.19
CA TYR A 17 1.53 -0.27 -0.79
C TYR A 17 1.06 -1.63 -1.28
N PHE A 18 1.20 -1.87 -2.57
CA PHE A 18 0.89 -3.14 -3.19
C PHE A 18 2.06 -4.10 -3.01
N THR A 19 1.80 -5.27 -2.42
CA THR A 19 2.80 -6.31 -2.22
C THR A 19 2.43 -7.60 -2.93
N LYS A 20 3.41 -8.20 -3.61
CA LYS A 20 3.30 -9.51 -4.27
C LYS A 20 3.75 -10.67 -3.38
N SER A 21 4.68 -10.42 -2.43
CA SER A 21 5.29 -11.45 -1.59
C SER A 21 5.21 -11.11 -0.11
N ASP A 22 5.62 -12.06 0.74
CA ASP A 22 5.76 -11.88 2.19
C ASP A 22 7.19 -11.50 2.62
N SER A 23 8.03 -10.98 1.73
CA SER A 23 9.40 -10.58 2.11
C SER A 23 9.38 -9.49 3.18
N LEU A 24 9.71 -9.86 4.43
CA LEU A 24 9.73 -8.93 5.57
C LEU A 24 10.65 -7.73 5.30
N ALA A 25 11.81 -7.98 4.67
CA ALA A 25 12.76 -6.92 4.33
C ALA A 25 12.15 -5.91 3.34
N HIS A 26 11.41 -6.37 2.34
CA HIS A 26 10.79 -5.50 1.33
C HIS A 26 9.66 -4.69 1.94
N LEU A 27 8.76 -5.34 2.69
CA LEU A 27 7.67 -4.67 3.40
C LEU A 27 8.22 -3.59 4.36
N HIS A 28 9.25 -3.95 5.13
CA HIS A 28 9.91 -3.02 6.05
C HIS A 28 10.50 -1.80 5.32
N ARG A 29 11.22 -2.02 4.21
CA ARG A 29 11.80 -0.93 3.41
C ARG A 29 10.71 -0.04 2.80
N ALA A 30 9.64 -0.61 2.28
CA ALA A 30 8.51 0.14 1.72
C ALA A 30 7.85 1.04 2.79
N ILE A 31 7.59 0.49 3.98
CA ILE A 31 7.06 1.26 5.12
C ILE A 31 8.01 2.41 5.48
N ARG A 32 9.32 2.16 5.57
CA ARG A 32 10.30 3.22 5.86
C ARG A 32 10.32 4.30 4.80
N TYR A 33 10.29 3.93 3.53
CA TYR A 33 10.25 4.89 2.43
C TYR A 33 9.00 5.78 2.52
N ILE A 34 7.83 5.17 2.67
CA ILE A 34 6.56 5.89 2.79
C ILE A 34 6.59 6.84 3.98
N ARG A 35 7.12 6.39 5.12
CA ARG A 35 7.27 7.23 6.30
C ARG A 35 8.20 8.42 6.05
N GLN A 36 9.30 8.24 5.34
CA GLN A 36 10.28 9.31 5.12
C GLN A 36 9.83 10.34 4.08
N ASN A 37 9.06 9.92 3.07
CA ASN A 37 8.75 10.74 1.91
C ASN A 37 7.32 11.28 1.90
N GLU A 38 6.38 10.59 2.57
CA GLU A 38 5.01 11.05 2.68
C GLU A 38 4.76 11.70 4.04
N ASN A 39 3.75 12.58 4.10
CA ASN A 39 3.21 13.10 5.36
C ASN A 39 2.49 12.03 6.20
N SER A 40 2.77 10.75 5.94
CA SER A 40 2.25 9.52 6.57
C SER A 40 2.74 9.32 8.01
N HIS A 41 3.58 10.21 8.54
CA HIS A 41 4.01 10.22 9.95
C HIS A 41 2.86 10.21 10.97
N LYS A 42 1.62 10.48 10.54
CA LYS A 42 0.39 10.36 11.33
C LYS A 42 -0.67 9.42 10.72
N GLY A 43 -0.45 8.94 9.49
CA GLY A 43 -1.41 8.24 8.64
C GLY A 43 -1.36 6.71 8.70
N ASN A 44 -2.35 6.07 8.09
CA ASN A 44 -2.48 4.62 8.01
C ASN A 44 -1.82 4.10 6.72
N ILE A 45 -0.99 3.06 6.81
CA ILE A 45 -0.45 2.35 5.65
C ILE A 45 -1.31 1.10 5.42
N ARG A 46 -1.79 0.91 4.20
CA ARG A 46 -2.53 -0.29 3.79
C ARG A 46 -1.64 -1.14 2.89
N LEU A 47 -1.19 -2.28 3.40
CA LEU A 47 -0.57 -3.33 2.61
C LEU A 47 -1.69 -4.04 1.84
N VAL A 48 -1.70 -3.91 0.52
CA VAL A 48 -2.71 -4.54 -0.33
C VAL A 48 -2.07 -5.68 -1.09
N HIS A 49 -2.62 -6.88 -0.92
CA HIS A 49 -2.23 -8.07 -1.66
C HIS A 49 -3.36 -8.49 -2.61
N ILE A 50 -3.10 -8.46 -3.90
CA ILE A 50 -4.04 -8.90 -4.95
C ILE A 50 -3.68 -10.33 -5.33
N TYR A 51 -4.66 -11.24 -5.24
CA TYR A 51 -4.46 -12.69 -5.44
C TYR A 51 -5.52 -13.26 -6.38
N ARG A 52 -5.17 -14.27 -7.18
CA ARG A 52 -6.16 -14.95 -8.04
C ARG A 52 -6.88 -16.07 -7.30
N ARG A 53 -6.11 -16.90 -6.59
CA ARG A 53 -6.59 -18.02 -5.80
C ARG A 53 -6.05 -17.92 -4.39
N VAL A 54 -6.80 -18.45 -3.42
CA VAL A 54 -6.43 -18.37 -2.00
C VAL A 54 -5.09 -19.06 -1.72
N GLU A 55 -4.80 -20.15 -2.44
CA GLU A 55 -3.51 -20.84 -2.37
C GLU A 55 -2.31 -20.01 -2.85
N ASP A 56 -2.53 -18.92 -3.60
CA ASP A 56 -1.47 -18.03 -4.06
C ASP A 56 -1.06 -17.01 -2.98
N ILE A 57 -1.81 -16.90 -1.87
CA ILE A 57 -1.52 -15.97 -0.78
C ILE A 57 -0.25 -16.39 -0.04
N PRO A 58 0.78 -15.51 0.07
CA PRO A 58 2.02 -15.84 0.75
C PRO A 58 1.79 -16.17 2.23
N LYS A 59 2.21 -17.36 2.65
CA LYS A 59 1.89 -17.95 3.96
C LYS A 59 2.33 -17.10 5.15
N ARG A 60 3.40 -16.32 5.01
CA ARG A 60 3.92 -15.49 6.11
C ARG A 60 3.46 -14.03 6.04
N LEU A 61 2.66 -13.64 5.04
CA LEU A 61 2.31 -12.24 4.85
C LEU A 61 1.58 -11.65 6.07
N GLU A 62 0.61 -12.38 6.61
CA GLU A 62 -0.13 -11.97 7.81
C GLU A 62 0.77 -11.92 9.05
N ALA A 63 1.64 -12.91 9.25
CA ALA A 63 2.58 -12.92 10.37
C ALA A 63 3.58 -11.75 10.29
N ASN A 64 4.12 -11.49 9.10
CA ASN A 64 5.07 -10.40 8.89
C ASN A 64 4.40 -9.03 8.97
N HIS A 65 3.16 -8.90 8.52
CA HIS A 65 2.33 -7.71 8.74
C HIS A 65 2.15 -7.42 10.24
N ARG A 66 1.72 -8.41 11.03
CA ARG A 66 1.54 -8.24 12.49
C ARG A 66 2.83 -7.77 13.17
N PHE A 67 3.95 -8.41 12.84
CA PHE A 67 5.25 -8.01 13.36
C PHE A 67 5.61 -6.56 13.00
N LEU A 68 5.33 -6.13 11.76
CA LEU A 68 5.60 -4.77 11.33
C LEU A 68 4.67 -3.76 12.01
N ASP A 69 3.39 -4.07 12.20
CA ASP A 69 2.45 -3.21 12.91
C ASP A 69 2.92 -2.97 14.37
N GLU A 70 3.38 -4.02 15.05
CA GLU A 70 3.99 -3.91 16.39
C GLU A 70 5.30 -3.12 16.40
N LEU A 71 6.15 -3.30 15.38
CA LEU A 71 7.42 -2.59 15.24
C LEU A 71 7.22 -1.08 15.03
N TYR A 72 6.06 -0.67 14.51
CA TYR A 72 5.75 0.69 14.11
C TYR A 72 4.58 1.30 14.91
N PRO A 73 4.65 1.41 16.26
CA PRO A 73 3.49 1.72 17.12
C PRO A 73 2.89 3.12 16.94
N LYS A 74 3.49 3.98 16.11
CA LYS A 74 3.01 5.35 15.83
C LYS A 74 2.24 5.45 14.52
N ILE A 75 2.17 4.38 13.73
CA ILE A 75 1.39 4.30 12.50
C ILE A 75 0.55 3.03 12.54
N GLN A 76 -0.68 3.09 12.02
CA GLN A 76 -1.48 1.89 11.83
C GLN A 76 -1.11 1.26 10.49
N ILE A 77 -0.79 -0.03 10.50
CA ILE A 77 -0.52 -0.80 9.30
C ILE A 77 -1.65 -1.81 9.14
N ASP A 78 -2.43 -1.68 8.08
CA ASP A 78 -3.51 -2.62 7.74
C ASP A 78 -3.05 -3.59 6.65
N LEU A 79 -3.53 -4.83 6.68
CA LEU A 79 -3.37 -5.80 5.60
C LEU A 79 -4.73 -6.08 4.94
N ILE A 80 -4.80 -5.89 3.62
CA ILE A 80 -6.02 -6.05 2.82
C ILE A 80 -5.75 -7.07 1.73
N PHE A 81 -6.62 -8.07 1.63
CA PHE A 81 -6.58 -9.08 0.58
C PHE A 81 -7.68 -8.79 -0.44
N ILE A 82 -7.34 -8.75 -1.73
CA ILE A 82 -8.27 -8.50 -2.83
C ILE A 82 -8.15 -9.62 -3.85
N GLN A 83 -9.26 -10.30 -4.12
CA GLN A 83 -9.27 -11.33 -5.16
C GLN A 83 -9.35 -10.65 -6.54
N GLY A 84 -8.40 -10.94 -7.43
CA GLY A 84 -8.31 -10.36 -8.76
C GLY A 84 -6.93 -10.46 -9.40
N THR A 85 -6.66 -9.57 -10.34
CA THR A 85 -5.39 -9.46 -11.07
C THR A 85 -4.74 -8.10 -10.82
N PHE A 86 -3.41 -8.06 -10.80
CA PHE A 86 -2.70 -6.79 -10.71
C PHE A 86 -2.67 -6.13 -12.09
N ASP A 87 -3.63 -5.24 -12.35
CA ASP A 87 -3.82 -4.53 -13.61
C ASP A 87 -4.38 -3.10 -13.37
N PRO A 88 -4.31 -2.22 -14.40
CA PRO A 88 -4.77 -0.83 -14.27
C PRO A 88 -6.22 -0.68 -13.79
N ASP A 89 -7.12 -1.53 -14.25
CA ASP A 89 -8.55 -1.49 -13.91
C ASP A 89 -8.78 -1.84 -12.43
N THR A 90 -8.09 -2.87 -11.95
CA THR A 90 -8.11 -3.28 -10.54
C THR A 90 -7.55 -2.16 -9.66
N ILE A 91 -6.44 -1.52 -10.04
CA ILE A 91 -5.90 -0.39 -9.28
C ILE A 91 -6.86 0.80 -9.29
N HIS A 92 -7.54 1.07 -10.42
CA HIS A 92 -8.57 2.09 -10.48
C HIS A 92 -9.75 1.77 -9.55
N ALA A 93 -10.25 0.54 -9.57
CA ALA A 93 -11.33 0.10 -8.70
C ALA A 93 -10.95 0.25 -7.22
N ILE A 94 -9.73 -0.18 -6.84
CA ILE A 94 -9.21 -0.04 -5.47
C ILE A 94 -9.15 1.44 -5.06
N SER A 95 -8.71 2.31 -5.96
CA SER A 95 -8.68 3.76 -5.72
C SER A 95 -10.05 4.32 -5.37
N GLN A 96 -11.09 3.94 -6.14
CA GLN A 96 -12.45 4.38 -5.88
C GLN A 96 -13.02 3.81 -4.58
N HIS A 97 -12.85 2.50 -4.35
CA HIS A 97 -13.44 1.81 -3.20
C HIS A 97 -12.78 2.21 -1.88
N LEU A 98 -11.45 2.28 -1.85
CA LEU A 98 -10.71 2.64 -0.64
C LEU A 98 -10.56 4.16 -0.45
N LYS A 99 -11.05 4.95 -1.42
CA LYS A 99 -10.95 6.42 -1.48
C LYS A 99 -9.51 6.92 -1.28
N VAL A 100 -8.56 6.19 -1.87
CA VAL A 100 -7.13 6.55 -1.89
C VAL A 100 -6.80 7.02 -3.30
N PRO A 101 -6.30 8.25 -3.49
CA PRO A 101 -5.90 8.72 -4.80
C PRO A 101 -4.70 7.91 -5.31
N LYS A 102 -4.65 7.60 -6.61
CA LYS A 102 -3.55 6.82 -7.23
C LYS A 102 -2.14 7.37 -6.90
N PRO A 103 -1.90 8.69 -6.86
CA PRO A 103 -0.65 9.24 -6.35
C PRO A 103 -0.27 8.80 -4.93
N ALA A 104 -1.22 8.46 -4.05
CA ALA A 104 -0.95 7.90 -2.72
C ALA A 104 -0.85 6.36 -2.71
N MET A 105 -0.64 5.74 -3.87
CA MET A 105 -0.42 4.31 -4.02
C MET A 105 0.98 4.02 -4.52
N PHE A 106 1.57 2.95 -3.98
CA PHE A 106 2.93 2.53 -4.25
C PHE A 106 3.02 1.07 -4.63
N MET A 107 3.94 0.74 -5.51
CA MET A 107 4.30 -0.63 -5.88
C MET A 107 5.82 -0.76 -6.00
N SER A 108 6.34 -1.98 -5.84
CA SER A 108 7.73 -2.28 -6.22
C SER A 108 7.92 -2.17 -7.73
N CYS A 109 9.18 -2.02 -8.17
CA CYS A 109 9.51 -1.99 -9.58
C CYS A 109 9.03 -3.30 -10.25
N PRO A 110 8.17 -3.22 -11.28
CA PRO A 110 7.74 -4.42 -12.00
C PRO A 110 8.91 -4.98 -12.82
N GLY A 111 8.97 -6.31 -12.95
CA GLY A 111 9.99 -6.98 -13.75
C GLY A 111 9.76 -6.84 -15.26
N GLU A 112 10.73 -7.26 -16.07
CA GLU A 112 10.73 -7.10 -17.53
C GLU A 112 9.50 -7.69 -18.26
N GLN A 113 8.86 -8.70 -17.67
CA GLN A 113 7.68 -9.37 -18.24
C GLN A 113 6.34 -8.73 -17.82
N PHE A 114 6.37 -7.56 -17.19
CA PHE A 114 5.14 -6.88 -16.78
C PHE A 114 4.41 -6.32 -18.01
N PRO A 115 3.15 -6.72 -18.26
CA PRO A 115 2.50 -6.48 -19.55
C PRO A 115 1.94 -5.06 -19.70
N TYR A 116 2.02 -4.25 -18.64
CA TYR A 116 1.45 -2.91 -18.58
C TYR A 116 2.54 -1.86 -18.49
N ARG A 117 2.28 -0.70 -19.06
CA ARG A 117 3.11 0.49 -18.88
C ARG A 117 2.79 1.15 -17.55
N ILE A 118 3.79 1.76 -16.93
CA ILE A 118 3.62 2.41 -15.63
C ILE A 118 2.58 3.54 -15.68
N GLU A 119 2.47 4.25 -16.81
CA GLU A 119 1.52 5.37 -16.93
C GLU A 119 0.06 4.90 -16.90
N GLU A 120 -0.22 3.66 -17.26
CA GLU A 120 -1.57 3.07 -17.22
C GLU A 120 -2.11 2.99 -15.80
N PHE A 121 -1.22 2.94 -14.79
CA PHE A 121 -1.59 2.97 -13.38
C PHE A 121 -1.96 4.36 -12.86
N GLY A 122 -2.07 5.37 -13.76
CA GLY A 122 -2.70 6.65 -13.49
C GLY A 122 -2.08 7.43 -12.34
N GLY A 123 -0.75 7.40 -12.22
CA GLY A 123 0.00 8.12 -11.20
C GLY A 123 0.36 7.32 -9.95
N ALA A 124 0.10 6.01 -9.92
CA ALA A 124 0.73 5.13 -8.93
C ALA A 124 2.25 5.23 -9.01
N ARG A 125 2.92 5.19 -7.86
CA ARG A 125 4.35 5.43 -7.74
C ARG A 125 5.14 4.15 -7.53
N ILE A 126 6.37 4.14 -8.03
CA ILE A 126 7.30 3.03 -7.82
C ILE A 126 8.22 3.37 -6.66
N ILE A 127 8.41 2.41 -5.75
CA ILE A 127 9.49 2.45 -4.76
C ILE A 127 10.57 1.50 -5.25
N MET A 128 11.80 2.00 -5.44
CA MET A 128 12.94 1.15 -5.71
C MET A 128 13.32 0.38 -4.46
N ASP A 129 13.25 -0.93 -4.56
CA ASP A 129 13.70 -1.89 -3.59
C ASP A 129 15.21 -2.18 -3.69
#